data_AF-A0A536GKM5-F1
#
_entry.id   AF-A0A536GKM5-F1
#
_cell.length_a   1.000
_cell.length_b   1.000
_cell.length_c   1.000
_cell.angle_alpha   90.00
_cell.angle_beta   90.00
_cell.angle_gamma   90.00
#
_symmetry.space_group_name_H-M   'P 1'
#
loop_
_entity.id
_entity.type
_entity.pdbx_description
1 polymer ?
#
loop_
_entity_poly.entity_id
_entity_poly.type
_entity_poly.pdbx_seq_one_letter_code
_entity_poly.pdbx_strand_id
1 'polypeptide(L)' 'MDAATIATWMHGIDVVMREAKDHLVQLDAAIGDGDHGTNMTRGFEAVVQALNADSSSPPGKLLI' A
#
# COMPACT_ATOMS: atom_id res chain seq x y z
N MET A 1 14.25 11.64 7.28
CA MET A 1 12.88 11.27 6.87
C MET A 1 12.08 11.05 8.14
N ASP A 2 10.89 11.63 8.26
CA ASP A 2 10.07 11.60 9.47
C ASP A 2 8.77 10.80 9.27
N ALA A 3 7.98 10.64 10.33
CA ALA A 3 6.79 9.80 10.34
C ALA A 3 5.71 10.36 9.40
N ALA A 4 5.62 11.69 9.31
CA ALA A 4 4.71 12.38 8.40
C ALA A 4 5.06 12.11 6.93
N THR A 5 6.35 12.11 6.60
CA THR A 5 6.84 11.76 5.25
C THR A 5 6.47 10.32 4.89
N ILE A 6 6.69 9.36 5.80
CA ILE A 6 6.33 7.96 5.58
C ILE A 6 4.82 7.80 5.39
N ALA A 7 4.01 8.43 6.25
CA ALA A 7 2.56 8.37 6.13
C ALA A 7 2.08 8.92 4.78
N THR A 8 2.65 10.06 4.35
CA THR A 8 2.34 10.66 3.04
C THR A 8 2.64 9.70 1.89
N TRP A 9 3.79 9.00 1.94
CA TRP A 9 4.14 8.02 0.92
C TRP A 9 3.22 6.81 0.93
N MET A 10 2.89 6.27 2.09
CA MET A 10 1.97 5.12 2.19
C MET A 10 0.58 5.45 1.63
N HIS A 11 0.06 6.64 1.91
CA HIS A 11 -1.18 7.13 1.28
C HIS A 11 -1.06 7.28 -0.24
N GLY A 12 0.06 7.81 -0.73
CA GLY A 12 0.32 7.93 -2.17
C GLY A 12 0.38 6.57 -2.86
N ILE A 13 1.04 5.59 -2.26
CA ILE A 13 1.13 4.23 -2.80
C ILE A 13 -0.26 3.58 -2.82
N ASP A 14 -1.05 3.73 -1.76
CA ASP A 14 -2.41 3.19 -1.69
C ASP A 14 -3.31 3.70 -2.82
N VAL A 15 -3.20 5.00 -3.17
CA VAL A 15 -3.88 5.58 -4.33
C VAL A 15 -3.40 4.94 -5.64
N VAL A 16 -2.09 4.90 -5.87
CA VAL A 16 -1.50 4.33 -7.09
C VAL A 16 -1.86 2.85 -7.26
N MET A 17 -1.85 2.07 -6.17
CA MET A 17 -2.20 0.65 -6.21
C MET A 17 -3.67 0.42 -6.55
N ARG A 18 -4.58 1.26 -6.04
CA ARG A 18 -5.99 1.23 -6.42
C ARG A 18 -6.21 1.57 -7.89
N GLU A 19 -5.54 2.60 -8.40
CA GLU A 19 -5.64 3.00 -9.81
C GLU A 19 -5.04 1.95 -10.75
N ALA A 20 -3.92 1.34 -10.37
CA ALA A 20 -3.21 0.33 -11.16
C ALA A 20 -3.75 -1.10 -10.98
N LYS A 21 -4.73 -1.33 -10.09
CA LYS A 21 -5.19 -2.67 -9.69
C LYS A 21 -5.44 -3.59 -10.87
N ASP A 22 -6.32 -3.18 -11.80
CA ASP A 22 -6.73 -4.04 -12.91
C ASP A 22 -5.56 -4.30 -13.88
N HIS A 23 -4.68 -3.31 -14.07
CA HIS A 23 -3.49 -3.47 -14.87
C HIS A 23 -2.52 -4.48 -14.24
N LEU A 24 -2.30 -4.42 -12.93
CA LEU A 24 -1.46 -5.35 -12.20
C LEU A 24 -2.05 -6.77 -12.22
N VAL A 25 -3.37 -6.92 -12.08
CA VAL A 25 -4.06 -8.20 -12.25
C VAL A 25 -3.83 -8.77 -13.65
N GLN A 26 -3.93 -7.95 -14.69
CA GLN A 26 -3.72 -8.39 -16.08
C GLN A 26 -2.28 -8.82 -16.34
N LEU A 27 -1.30 -8.05 -15.86
CA LEU A 27 0.12 -8.39 -16.00
C LEU A 27 0.45 -9.70 -15.29
N ASP A 28 -0.07 -9.87 -14.07
CA ASP A 28 0.17 -11.06 -13.27
C ASP A 28 -0.56 -12.28 -13.86
N ALA A 29 -1.80 -12.14 -14.32
CA ALA A 29 -2.54 -13.23 -14.97
C ALA A 29 -1.85 -13.74 -16.25
N ALA A 30 -1.01 -12.93 -16.90
CA ALA A 30 -0.27 -13.35 -18.08
C ALA A 30 0.83 -14.40 -17.78
N ILE A 31 1.36 -14.43 -16.55
CA ILE A 31 2.49 -15.29 -16.15
C ILE A 31 2.34 -15.94 -14.76
N GLY A 32 1.21 -15.73 -14.09
CA GLY A 32 0.94 -16.03 -12.69
C GLY A 32 -0.56 -16.30 -12.45
N ASP A 33 -1.04 -16.03 -11.23
CA ASP A 33 -2.43 -16.34 -10.83
C ASP A 33 -3.39 -15.15 -10.92
N GLY A 34 -2.87 -13.95 -11.21
CA GLY A 34 -3.68 -12.75 -11.43
C GLY A 34 -4.18 -12.11 -10.13
N ASP A 35 -3.63 -12.49 -8.98
CA ASP A 35 -4.06 -11.95 -7.70
C ASP A 35 -3.29 -10.69 -7.29
N HIS A 36 -2.19 -10.36 -7.97
CA HIS A 36 -1.23 -9.36 -7.52
C HIS A 36 -1.86 -7.98 -7.27
N GLY A 37 -2.60 -7.43 -8.24
CA GLY A 37 -3.23 -6.11 -8.08
C GLY A 37 -4.26 -6.08 -6.94
N THR A 38 -4.98 -7.19 -6.73
CA THR A 38 -5.91 -7.34 -5.62
C THR A 38 -5.18 -7.41 -4.28
N ASN A 39 -4.10 -8.18 -4.21
CA ASN A 39 -3.27 -8.31 -3.01
C ASN A 39 -2.60 -6.99 -2.62
N MET A 40 -2.06 -6.24 -3.58
CA MET A 40 -1.44 -4.94 -3.33
C MET A 40 -2.46 -3.90 -2.86
N THR A 41 -3.63 -3.85 -3.48
CA THR A 41 -4.72 -2.96 -3.04
C THR A 41 -5.13 -3.26 -1.59
N ARG A 42 -5.38 -4.54 -1.28
CA ARG A 42 -5.77 -4.97 0.07
C ARG A 42 -4.70 -4.67 1.12
N GLY A 43 -3.43 -4.89 0.77
CA GLY A 43 -2.30 -4.66 1.68
C GLY A 43 -2.10 -3.18 2.01
N PHE A 44 -2.09 -2.31 0.99
CA PHE A 44 -1.89 -0.88 1.22
C PHE A 44 -3.09 -0.19 1.87
N GLU A 45 -4.31 -0.67 1.61
CA GLU A 45 -5.48 -0.22 2.36
C GLU A 45 -5.33 -0.54 3.85
N ALA A 46 -4.87 -1.75 4.20
CA ALA A 46 -4.62 -2.13 5.59
C ALA A 46 -3.50 -1.29 6.23
N VAL A 47 -2.43 -0.98 5.48
CA VAL A 47 -1.36 -0.07 5.94
C VAL A 47 -1.92 1.31 6.27
N VAL A 48 -2.72 1.89 5.36
CA VAL A 48 -3.35 3.21 5.58
C VAL A 48 -4.27 3.19 6.80
N GLN A 49 -5.06 2.14 6.98
CA GLN A 49 -5.89 1.98 8.19
C GLN A 49 -5.05 1.94 9.47
N ALA A 50 -3.93 1.21 9.46
CA ALA A 50 -3.03 1.13 10.62
C ALA A 50 -2.38 2.48 10.95
N LEU A 51 -1.94 3.23 9.92
CA LEU A 51 -1.36 4.57 10.11
C LEU A 51 -2.37 5.57 10.69
N ASN A 52 -3.63 5.49 10.26
CA ASN A 52 -4.70 6.32 10.82
C ASN A 52 -5.01 5.97 12.28
N ALA A 53 -4.77 4.72 12.68
CA ALA A 53 -4.98 4.26 14.06
C ALA A 53 -3.83 4.65 15.02
N ASP A 54 -2.60 4.79 14.53
CA ASP A 54 -1.44 5.23 15.33
C ASP A 54 -0.59 6.27 14.58
N SER A 55 -1.01 7.53 14.67
CA SER A 55 -0.34 8.68 14.08
C SER A 55 0.88 9.17 14.88
N SER A 56 1.17 8.55 16.04
CA SER A 56 2.22 9.00 16.96
C SER A 56 3.52 8.17 16.88
N SER A 57 3.46 7.03 16.18
CA SER A 57 4.58 6.11 16.11
C SER A 57 5.80 6.72 15.37
N PRO A 58 7.03 6.47 15.87
CA PRO A 58 8.24 6.95 15.23
C PRO A 58 8.46 6.24 13.88
N PRO A 59 9.20 6.87 12.94
CA PRO A 59 9.38 6.38 11.56
C PRO A 59 9.77 4.90 11.45
N GLY A 60 10.72 4.47 12.30
CA GLY A 60 11.22 3.09 12.28
C GLY A 60 10.16 2.06 12.67
N LYS A 61 9.19 2.43 13.53
CA LYS A 61 8.09 1.55 13.94
C LYS A 61 6.98 1.47 12.88
N LEU A 62 6.90 2.44 11.98
CA LEU A 62 5.92 2.44 10.88
C LEU A 62 6.30 1.47 9.74
N LEU A 63 7.51 0.93 9.72
CA LEU A 63 8.06 0.13 8.61
C LEU A 63 8.38 -1.33 8.98
N ILE A 64 8.10 -1.76 10.21
CA ILE A 64 8.45 -3.09 10.73
C ILE A 64 7.27 -3.80 11.39
#